data_AF-A0A0G0Z7H6-F1
#
_entry.id   AF-A0A0G0Z7H6-F1
#
_cell.length_a   1.000
_cell.length_b   1.000
_cell.length_c   1.000
_cell.angle_alpha   90.00
_cell.angle_beta   90.00
_cell.angle_gamma   90.00
#
_symmetry.space_group_name_H-M   'P 1'
#
loop_
_entity.id
_entity.type
_entity.pdbx_description
1 polymer ?
#
loop_
_entity_poly.entity_id
_entity_poly.type
_entity_poly.pdbx_seq_one_letter_code
_entity_poly.pdbx_strand_id
1 'polypeptide(L)'
;MLDGFERYPGVAGVGGWYQPANKSLADKYFQRYLDYFDRQNNIGMMDTEIKSNIFGYNLAGNTANMAYKKSVLEEVSGFDEKLYFVGGVDWELKKNIQNRGYYLLYVPFMVNHFKNFNARTFIKKFFNRGRGYHY
;
A
#
# COMPACT_ATOMS: atom_id res chain seq x y z
N MET A 1 -0.55 13.56 -6.35
CA MET A 1 0.82 13.02 -6.13
C MET A 1 1.91 14.06 -6.33
N LEU A 2 1.93 14.77 -7.47
CA LEU A 2 2.93 15.83 -7.74
C LEU A 2 3.02 16.89 -6.62
N ASP A 3 1.88 17.44 -6.19
CA ASP A 3 1.80 18.37 -5.05
C ASP A 3 2.52 17.85 -3.79
N GLY A 4 2.43 16.56 -3.47
CA GLY A 4 3.11 15.98 -2.32
C GLY A 4 4.64 16.00 -2.45
N PHE A 5 5.18 15.87 -3.66
CA PHE A 5 6.61 16.05 -3.90
C PHE A 5 7.03 17.51 -3.86
N GLU A 6 6.17 18.44 -4.26
CA GLU A 6 6.45 19.88 -4.17
C GLU A 6 6.52 20.34 -2.71
N ARG A 7 5.56 19.90 -1.88
CA ARG A 7 5.53 20.20 -0.44
C ARG A 7 6.61 19.45 0.35
N TYR A 8 6.98 18.25 -0.10
CA TYR A 8 7.99 17.42 0.57
C TYR A 8 9.05 16.90 -0.42
N PRO A 9 9.94 17.77 -0.93
CA PRO A 9 10.90 17.40 -1.97
C PRO A 9 11.89 16.33 -1.53
N GLY A 10 12.06 16.08 -0.22
CA GLY A 10 12.95 15.05 0.32
C GLY A 10 12.38 13.62 0.37
N VAL A 11 11.07 13.41 0.12
CA VAL A 11 10.50 12.06 0.21
C VAL A 11 10.89 11.20 -1.00
N ALA A 12 10.99 9.89 -0.79
CA ALA A 12 11.28 8.92 -1.84
C ALA A 12 10.05 8.58 -2.68
N GLY A 13 8.86 8.70 -2.09
CA GLY A 13 7.61 8.41 -2.77
C GLY A 13 6.43 9.06 -2.08
N VAL A 14 5.38 9.28 -2.86
CA VAL A 14 4.09 9.82 -2.43
C VAL A 14 3.01 8.86 -2.90
N GLY A 15 2.08 8.52 -2.01
CA GLY A 15 0.92 7.75 -2.41
C GLY A 15 -0.24 7.83 -1.45
N GLY A 16 -1.31 7.14 -1.83
CA GLY A 16 -2.56 7.11 -1.08
C GLY A 16 -3.04 5.69 -0.89
N TRP A 17 -4.34 5.55 -0.65
CA TRP A 17 -4.99 4.26 -0.43
C TRP A 17 -6.00 3.97 -1.54
N TYR A 18 -6.68 2.83 -1.46
CA TYR A 18 -7.72 2.44 -2.40
C TYR A 18 -9.01 2.06 -1.69
N GLN A 19 -10.12 2.23 -2.39
CA GLN A 19 -11.47 1.92 -1.91
C GLN A 19 -12.22 1.08 -2.96
N PRO A 20 -13.29 0.35 -2.59
CA PRO A 20 -14.13 -0.34 -3.56
C PRO A 20 -14.67 0.63 -4.62
N ALA A 21 -14.68 0.21 -5.88
CA ALA A 21 -15.06 1.10 -6.98
C ALA A 21 -16.54 1.54 -6.97
N ASN A 22 -17.44 0.78 -6.33
CA ASN A 22 -18.85 1.14 -6.20
C ASN A 22 -19.51 0.38 -5.03
N LYS A 23 -20.74 0.78 -4.68
CA LYS A 23 -21.53 0.16 -3.60
C LYS A 23 -21.78 -1.33 -3.81
N SER A 24 -22.10 -1.77 -5.03
CA SER A 24 -22.33 -3.19 -5.33
C SER A 24 -21.11 -4.07 -5.02
N LEU A 25 -19.90 -3.54 -5.20
CA LEU A 25 -18.67 -4.21 -4.78
C LEU A 25 -18.46 -4.12 -3.28
N ALA A 26 -18.64 -2.93 -2.71
CA ALA A 26 -18.48 -2.67 -1.28
C ALA A 26 -19.38 -3.58 -0.44
N ASP A 27 -20.61 -3.86 -0.89
CA ASP A 27 -21.62 -4.61 -0.15
C ASP A 27 -21.40 -6.13 -0.15
N LYS A 28 -20.48 -6.65 -0.99
CA LYS A 28 -20.14 -8.07 -0.99
C LYS A 28 -19.49 -8.45 0.33
N TYR A 29 -19.93 -9.56 0.92
CA TYR A 29 -19.49 -10.02 2.25
C TYR A 29 -17.96 -9.95 2.46
N PHE A 30 -17.18 -10.54 1.56
CA PHE A 30 -15.71 -10.53 1.67
C PHE A 30 -15.10 -9.14 1.51
N GLN A 31 -15.69 -8.27 0.70
CA GLN A 31 -15.22 -6.89 0.55
C GLN A 31 -15.53 -6.08 1.81
N ARG A 32 -16.75 -6.18 2.36
CA ARG A 32 -17.12 -5.54 3.63
C ARG A 32 -16.17 -5.93 4.76
N TYR A 33 -15.82 -7.21 4.86
CA TYR A 33 -14.85 -7.68 5.85
C TYR A 33 -13.47 -7.06 5.62
N LEU A 34 -12.99 -7.02 4.38
CA LEU A 34 -11.68 -6.42 4.06
C LEU A 34 -11.65 -4.93 4.37
N ASP A 35 -12.70 -4.19 4.03
CA ASP A 35 -12.80 -2.76 4.31
C ASP A 35 -12.86 -2.49 5.81
N TYR A 36 -13.61 -3.31 6.56
CA TYR A 36 -13.61 -3.25 8.03
C TYR A 36 -12.22 -3.55 8.59
N PHE A 37 -11.59 -4.64 8.16
CA PHE A 37 -10.25 -5.03 8.61
C PHE A 37 -9.21 -3.94 8.32
N ASP A 38 -9.16 -3.42 7.09
CA ASP A 38 -8.21 -2.39 6.71
C ASP A 38 -8.48 -1.08 7.46
N ARG A 39 -9.75 -0.68 7.69
CA ARG A 39 -10.06 0.52 8.51
C ARG A 39 -9.67 0.35 9.98
N GLN A 40 -9.96 -0.80 10.59
CA GLN A 40 -9.63 -1.07 11.99
C GLN A 40 -8.12 -1.07 12.26
N ASN A 41 -7.33 -1.59 11.31
CA ASN A 41 -5.87 -1.60 11.45
C ASN A 41 -5.22 -0.23 11.20
N ASN A 42 -5.95 0.74 10.64
CA ASN A 42 -5.42 2.03 10.21
C ASN A 42 -6.27 3.21 10.69
N ILE A 43 -6.95 3.06 11.84
CA ILE A 43 -7.83 4.08 12.43
C ILE A 43 -7.06 5.39 12.59
N GLY A 44 -7.65 6.50 12.13
CA GLY A 44 -7.08 7.85 12.18
C GLY A 44 -5.96 8.10 11.16
N MET A 45 -5.28 7.05 10.68
CA MET A 45 -4.22 7.18 9.70
C MET A 45 -4.76 7.39 8.28
N MET A 46 -5.91 6.81 7.93
CA MET A 46 -6.49 6.94 6.57
C MET A 46 -6.97 8.35 6.23
N ASP A 47 -7.25 9.17 7.23
CA ASP A 47 -7.80 10.52 7.05
C ASP A 47 -6.75 11.62 7.25
N THR A 48 -5.49 11.22 7.54
CA THR A 48 -4.42 12.14 7.90
C THR A 48 -3.24 11.98 6.96
N GLU A 49 -2.64 13.10 6.55
CA GLU A 49 -1.37 13.06 5.81
C GLU A 49 -0.23 12.61 6.73
N ILE A 50 0.58 11.64 6.28
CA ILE A 50 1.63 11.03 7.11
C ILE A 50 2.95 10.97 6.35
N LYS A 51 3.93 11.75 6.80
CA LYS A 51 5.34 11.62 6.37
C LYS A 51 6.09 10.77 7.41
N SER A 52 6.50 9.57 7.02
CA SER A 52 7.21 8.66 7.92
C SER A 52 8.12 7.70 7.17
N ASN A 53 9.29 7.41 7.75
CA ASN A 53 10.18 6.34 7.34
C ASN A 53 9.99 5.07 8.21
N ILE A 54 9.00 5.05 9.10
CA ILE A 54 8.68 3.87 9.90
C ILE A 54 7.61 3.05 9.18
N PHE A 55 7.90 1.77 8.94
CA PHE A 55 7.09 0.88 8.12
C PHE A 55 5.61 0.81 8.49
N GLY A 56 5.31 0.58 9.78
CA GLY A 56 3.93 0.46 10.28
C GLY A 56 3.21 1.80 10.46
N TYR A 57 3.92 2.94 10.42
CA TYR A 57 3.36 4.27 10.63
C TYR A 57 3.26 5.06 9.33
N ASN A 58 3.05 4.39 8.21
CA ASN A 58 2.82 5.04 6.92
C ASN A 58 1.87 4.16 6.10
N LEU A 59 0.81 4.72 5.52
CA LEU A 59 -0.11 3.93 4.68
C LEU A 59 0.30 3.92 3.21
N ALA A 60 1.22 4.80 2.81
CA ALA A 60 1.81 4.75 1.48
C ALA A 60 2.56 3.41 1.29
N GLY A 61 2.64 2.98 0.04
CA GLY A 61 3.38 1.80 -0.39
C GLY A 61 2.55 0.75 -1.12
N ASN A 62 1.23 0.91 -1.20
CA ASN A 62 0.43 0.04 -2.07
C ASN A 62 0.65 0.38 -3.55
N THR A 63 0.95 -0.61 -4.38
CA THR A 63 1.26 -0.44 -5.80
C THR A 63 0.15 0.18 -6.64
N ALA A 64 -1.12 0.11 -6.22
CA ALA A 64 -2.24 0.69 -6.98
C ALA A 64 -2.31 2.23 -6.88
N ASN A 65 -1.65 2.84 -5.89
CA ASN A 65 -1.74 4.28 -5.64
C ASN A 65 -0.42 4.87 -5.11
N MET A 66 0.67 4.64 -5.84
CA MET A 66 2.00 5.10 -5.45
C MET A 66 2.74 5.73 -6.63
N ALA A 67 3.53 6.75 -6.31
CA ALA A 67 4.58 7.28 -7.16
C ALA A 67 5.89 7.28 -6.37
N TYR A 68 6.97 6.80 -7.00
CA TYR A 68 8.32 6.80 -6.43
C TYR A 68 9.26 7.59 -7.32
N LYS A 69 10.30 8.16 -6.71
CA LYS A 69 11.44 8.69 -7.46
C LYS A 69 12.19 7.55 -8.11
N LYS A 70 12.48 7.71 -9.40
CA LYS A 70 13.24 6.74 -10.19
C LYS A 70 14.61 6.44 -9.55
N SER A 71 15.34 7.48 -9.14
CA SER A 71 16.67 7.32 -8.53
C SER A 71 16.65 6.45 -7.26
N VAL A 72 15.59 6.56 -6.44
CA VAL A 72 15.44 5.72 -5.24
C VAL A 72 15.11 4.28 -5.62
N LEU A 73 14.24 4.06 -6.62
CA LEU A 73 13.96 2.71 -7.12
C LEU A 73 15.21 2.03 -7.66
N GLU A 74 16.04 2.74 -8.41
CA GLU A 74 17.31 2.24 -8.94
C GLU A 74 18.30 1.90 -7.81
N GLU A 75 18.40 2.73 -6.78
CA GLU A 75 19.26 2.47 -5.62
C GLU A 75 18.84 1.24 -4.81
N VAL A 76 17.53 0.99 -4.70
CA VAL A 76 17.01 -0.17 -3.97
C VAL A 76 16.89 -1.44 -4.80
N SER A 77 17.31 -1.40 -6.07
CA SER A 77 17.16 -2.47 -7.05
C SER A 77 15.71 -2.82 -7.39
N GLY A 78 14.77 -1.88 -7.20
CA GLY A 78 13.36 -2.06 -7.54
C GLY A 78 12.66 -3.16 -6.75
N PHE A 79 11.72 -3.84 -7.40
CA PHE A 79 10.96 -4.94 -6.81
C PHE A 79 11.79 -6.24 -6.83
N ASP A 80 11.73 -7.01 -5.75
CA ASP A 80 12.33 -8.35 -5.74
C ASP A 80 11.52 -9.33 -6.61
N GLU A 81 12.08 -9.72 -7.76
CA GLU A 81 11.45 -10.64 -8.70
C GLU A 81 11.32 -12.08 -8.17
N LYS A 82 12.01 -12.42 -7.06
CA LYS A 82 11.80 -13.70 -6.36
C LYS A 82 10.43 -13.75 -5.68
N LEU A 83 9.81 -12.60 -5.38
CA LEU A 83 8.44 -12.50 -4.90
C LEU A 83 7.43 -12.58 -6.05
N TYR A 84 7.29 -13.76 -6.65
CA TYR A 84 6.39 -14.01 -7.78
C TYR A 84 4.89 -14.13 -7.40
N PHE A 85 4.49 -13.72 -6.19
CA PHE A 85 3.10 -13.80 -5.73
C PHE A 85 2.57 -12.45 -5.22
N VAL A 86 1.29 -12.20 -5.47
CA VAL A 86 0.61 -10.97 -5.02
C VAL A 86 0.39 -11.02 -3.51
N GLY A 87 0.73 -9.94 -2.81
CA GLY A 87 0.42 -9.74 -1.38
C GLY A 87 1.62 -9.45 -0.48
N GLY A 88 2.85 -9.53 -1.00
CA GLY A 88 4.08 -9.16 -0.28
C GLY A 88 5.01 -8.22 -1.06
N VAL A 89 4.96 -8.22 -2.39
CA VAL A 89 5.88 -7.47 -3.26
C VAL A 89 5.90 -5.95 -2.99
N ASP A 90 4.75 -5.35 -2.70
CA ASP A 90 4.61 -3.92 -2.42
C ASP A 90 5.11 -3.57 -1.00
N TRP A 91 4.89 -4.47 -0.04
CA TRP A 91 5.36 -4.35 1.34
C TRP A 91 6.88 -4.54 1.44
N GLU A 92 7.45 -5.46 0.67
CA GLU A 92 8.88 -5.71 0.62
C GLU A 92 9.64 -4.49 0.07
N LEU A 93 9.21 -3.95 -1.07
CA LEU A 93 9.81 -2.73 -1.65
C LEU A 93 9.75 -1.57 -0.64
N LYS A 94 8.58 -1.36 -0.03
CA LYS A 94 8.40 -0.31 0.99
C LYS A 94 9.37 -0.49 2.16
N LYS A 95 9.48 -1.71 2.70
CA LYS A 95 10.39 -2.04 3.80
C LYS A 95 11.85 -1.74 3.41
N ASN A 96 12.26 -2.11 2.20
CA ASN A 96 13.62 -1.84 1.70
C ASN A 96 13.92 -0.35 1.55
N ILE A 97 12.97 0.44 1.04
CA ILE A 97 13.12 1.89 0.93
C ILE A 97 13.26 2.51 2.33
N GLN A 98 12.35 2.16 3.24
CA GLN A 98 12.32 2.75 4.59
C GLN A 98 13.50 2.30 5.47
N ASN A 99 13.98 1.06 5.32
CA ASN A 99 15.19 0.58 6.00
C ASN A 99 16.47 1.32 5.57
N ARG A 100 16.49 1.91 4.37
CA ARG A 100 17.56 2.81 3.91
C ARG A 100 17.39 4.24 4.42
N GLY A 101 16.42 4.50 5.30
CA GLY A 101 16.17 5.80 5.91
C GLY A 101 15.28 6.73 5.10
N TYR A 102 14.81 6.31 3.93
CA TYR A 102 13.94 7.13 3.09
C TYR A 102 12.55 7.30 3.69
N TYR A 103 12.06 8.54 3.65
CA TYR A 103 10.69 8.86 4.03
C TYR A 103 9.74 8.63 2.86
N LEU A 104 8.56 8.09 3.17
CA LEU A 104 7.40 8.11 2.27
C LEU A 104 6.38 9.13 2.78
N LEU A 105 5.56 9.64 1.86
CA LEU A 105 4.41 10.49 2.17
C LEU A 105 3.13 9.74 1.82
N TYR A 106 2.31 9.48 2.83
CA TYR A 106 0.91 9.14 2.63
C TYR A 106 0.08 10.41 2.53
N VAL A 107 -0.71 10.53 1.47
CA VAL A 107 -1.76 11.53 1.32
C VAL A 107 -3.12 10.83 1.43
N PRO A 108 -4.13 11.43 2.09
CA PRO A 108 -5.47 10.84 2.25
C PRO A 108 -6.28 10.93 0.93
N PHE A 109 -5.73 10.32 -0.11
CA PHE A 109 -6.29 10.27 -1.46
C PHE A 109 -6.61 8.82 -1.81
N MET A 110 -7.87 8.57 -2.15
CA MET A 110 -8.38 7.24 -2.43
C MET A 110 -8.52 7.02 -3.94
N VAL A 111 -8.10 5.86 -4.45
CA VAL A 111 -8.40 5.41 -5.82
C VAL A 111 -9.37 4.23 -5.82
N ASN A 112 -10.10 4.05 -6.93
CA ASN A 112 -11.06 2.97 -7.06
C ASN A 112 -10.37 1.63 -7.39
N HIS A 113 -10.67 0.60 -6.61
CA HIS A 113 -10.18 -0.76 -6.80
C HIS A 113 -11.30 -1.67 -7.30
N PHE A 114 -11.12 -2.21 -8.51
CA PHE A 114 -12.13 -3.00 -9.24
C PHE A 114 -11.95 -4.51 -9.03
N LYS A 115 -11.73 -4.94 -7.78
CA LYS A 115 -11.49 -6.36 -7.47
C LYS A 115 -12.68 -6.98 -6.76
N ASN A 116 -13.15 -8.09 -7.33
CA ASN A 116 -14.14 -8.95 -6.71
C ASN A 116 -13.48 -10.04 -5.88
N PHE A 117 -13.92 -10.20 -4.64
CA PHE A 117 -13.52 -11.33 -3.79
C PHE A 117 -14.63 -12.37 -3.69
N ASN A 118 -14.31 -13.60 -4.08
CA ASN A 118 -15.00 -14.82 -3.67
C ASN A 118 -14.16 -15.58 -2.64
N ALA A 119 -14.72 -16.64 -2.04
CA ALA A 119 -14.05 -17.42 -0.98
C ALA A 119 -12.64 -17.90 -1.38
N ARG A 120 -12.48 -18.42 -2.60
CA ARG A 120 -11.18 -18.90 -3.10
C ARG A 120 -10.16 -17.77 -3.19
N THR A 121 -10.53 -16.63 -3.78
CA THR A 121 -9.63 -15.46 -3.92
C THR A 121 -9.35 -14.78 -2.59
N PHE A 122 -10.29 -14.84 -1.64
CA PHE A 122 -10.16 -14.32 -0.30
C PHE A 122 -9.15 -15.15 0.50
N ILE A 123 -9.32 -16.48 0.55
CA ILE A 123 -8.36 -17.40 1.19
C ILE A 123 -6.97 -17.24 0.57
N LYS A 124 -6.88 -17.21 -0.77
CA LYS A 124 -5.60 -16.99 -1.48
C LYS A 124 -4.95 -15.67 -1.09
N LYS A 125 -5.72 -14.58 -0.91
CA LYS A 125 -5.19 -13.29 -0.46
C LYS A 125 -4.55 -13.39 0.93
N PHE A 126 -5.23 -13.99 1.91
CA PHE A 126 -4.69 -14.11 3.26
C PHE A 126 -3.51 -15.09 3.35
N PHE A 127 -3.58 -16.21 2.63
CA PHE A 127 -2.46 -17.14 2.52
C PHE A 127 -1.21 -16.46 1.94
N ASN A 128 -1.35 -15.71 0.85
CA ASN A 128 -0.24 -14.96 0.28
C ASN A 128 0.25 -13.82 1.17
N ARG A 129 -0.65 -13.10 1.88
CA ARG A 129 -0.25 -12.10 2.88
C ARG A 129 0.62 -12.76 3.96
N GLY A 130 0.22 -13.91 4.48
CA GLY A 130 1.01 -14.71 5.44
C GLY A 130 2.39 -15.08 4.88
N ARG A 131 2.46 -15.59 3.64
CA ARG A 131 3.75 -15.85 2.97
C ARG A 131 4.63 -14.61 2.87
N GLY A 132 4.05 -13.46 2.56
CA GLY A 132 4.76 -12.18 2.48
C GLY A 132 5.29 -11.69 3.83
N TYR A 133 4.58 -11.94 4.93
CA TYR A 133 5.06 -11.60 6.29
C TYR A 133 6.28 -12.42 6.73
N HIS A 134 6.46 -13.62 6.19
CA HIS A 134 7.57 -14.52 6.48
C HIS A 134 8.66 -14.54 5.39
N TYR A 135 8.61 -13.60 4.45
CA TYR A 135 9.67 -13.36 3.48
C TYR A 135 10.75 -12.46 4.07
#